data_AF-A0A3D1PM54-F1
#
_entry.id   AF-A0A3D1PM54-F1
#
_cell.length_a   1.000
_cell.length_b   1.000
_cell.length_c   1.000
_cell.angle_alpha   90.00
_cell.angle_beta   90.00
_cell.angle_gamma   90.00
#
_symmetry.space_group_name_H-M   'P 1'
#
loop_
_entity.id
_entity.type
_entity.pdbx_description
1 polymer ?
#
loop_
_entity_poly.entity_id
_entity_poly.type
_entity_poly.pdbx_seq_one_letter_code
_entity_poly.pdbx_strand_id
1 'polypeptide(L)' 'MQTLPNPATSNVTNRQSTDTTIHRRQTRPVKVGNVTIGGGYPVVVQSMINEDTLDIDGSVAAIRRLHEIGCE' A
#
# COMPACT_ATOMS: atom_id res chain seq x y z
N MET A 1 28.67 42.72 37.92
CA MET A 1 28.06 42.46 36.61
C MET A 1 28.72 41.21 36.02
N GLN A 2 28.09 40.04 36.14
CA GLN A 2 28.55 38.80 35.52
C GLN A 2 27.95 38.70 34.13
N THR A 3 28.78 38.66 33.09
CA THR A 3 28.33 38.34 31.73
C THR A 3 28.22 36.81 31.60
N LEU A 4 27.01 36.32 31.38
CA LEU A 4 26.75 34.90 31.10
C LEU A 4 27.43 34.50 29.77
N PRO A 5 28.04 33.31 29.67
CA PRO A 5 28.55 32.81 28.40
C PRO A 5 27.38 32.52 27.45
N ASN A 6 27.49 33.06 26.23
CA ASN A 6 26.57 32.80 25.12
C ASN A 6 26.46 31.29 24.89
N PRO A 7 25.27 30.66 24.95
CA PRO A 7 25.15 29.25 24.64
C PRO A 7 25.58 29.07 23.19
N ALA A 8 26.70 28.37 23.02
CA ALA A 8 27.23 28.00 21.72
C ALA A 8 26.08 27.48 20.86
N THR A 9 26.00 28.04 19.65
CA THR A 9 25.19 27.62 18.52
C THR A 9 25.07 26.10 18.51
N SER A 10 23.99 25.57 19.11
CA SER A 10 23.68 24.15 18.99
C SER A 10 23.23 23.97 17.55
N ASN A 11 24.17 23.50 16.75
CA ASN A 11 23.99 23.20 15.33
C ASN A 11 22.63 22.53 15.12
N VAL A 12 21.71 23.26 14.51
CA VAL A 12 20.42 22.76 14.03
C VAL A 12 20.69 21.93 12.76
N THR A 13 21.43 20.84 12.90
CA THR A 13 21.71 19.86 11.83
C THR A 13 21.12 18.51 12.19
N ASN A 14 19.86 18.50 12.62
CA ASN A 14 19.03 17.31 12.52
C ASN A 14 17.68 17.68 11.92
N ARG A 15 17.68 18.16 10.68
CA ARG A 15 16.52 17.92 9.81
C ARG A 15 16.54 16.42 9.54
N GLN A 16 15.85 15.66 10.38
CA GLN A 16 15.57 14.26 10.09
C GLN A 16 14.97 14.20 8.69
N SER A 17 15.76 13.73 7.73
CA SER A 17 15.31 13.49 6.37
C SER A 17 14.18 12.46 6.48
N THR A 18 12.95 12.86 6.22
CA THR A 18 11.83 11.94 6.18
C THR A 18 12.12 10.90 5.11
N ASP A 19 12.06 9.63 5.49
CA ASP A 19 12.16 8.52 4.57
C ASP A 19 11.01 8.61 3.53
N THR A 20 11.37 8.59 2.25
CA THR A 20 10.44 8.73 1.12
C THR A 20 10.02 7.38 0.56
N THR A 21 10.57 6.29 1.09
CA THR A 21 10.29 4.94 0.60
C THR A 21 9.09 4.33 1.33
N ILE A 22 8.18 3.70 0.56
CA ILE A 22 6.98 3.07 1.12
C ILE A 22 7.35 1.70 1.70
N HIS A 23 7.37 1.61 3.02
CA HIS A 23 7.56 0.37 3.76
C HIS A 23 6.22 -0.32 3.99
N ARG A 24 5.99 -1.48 3.36
CA ARG A 24 4.78 -2.27 3.62
C ARG A 24 4.82 -2.90 5.01
N ARG A 25 3.68 -2.85 5.72
CA ARG A 25 3.50 -3.48 7.03
C ARG A 25 3.71 -4.99 6.92
N GLN A 26 4.46 -5.57 7.85
CA GLN A 26 4.55 -7.02 8.00
C GLN A 26 3.18 -7.59 8.41
N THR A 27 2.68 -8.55 7.64
CA THR A 27 1.37 -9.17 7.84
C THR A 27 1.48 -10.68 7.69
N ARG A 28 0.55 -11.43 8.27
CA ARG A 28 0.45 -12.87 8.03
C ARG A 28 0.03 -13.11 6.56
N PRO A 29 0.73 -13.98 5.81
CA PRO A 29 0.30 -14.35 4.46
C PRO A 29 -1.00 -15.16 4.50
N VAL A 30 -1.92 -14.88 3.58
CA VAL A 30 -3.22 -15.56 3.45
C VAL A 30 -3.45 -15.95 1.99
N LYS A 31 -3.90 -17.19 1.76
CA LYS A 31 -4.25 -17.67 0.42
C LYS A 31 -5.69 -17.33 0.05
N VAL A 32 -5.91 -16.86 -1.17
CA VAL A 32 -7.21 -16.68 -1.82
C VAL A 32 -7.15 -17.44 -3.14
N GLY A 33 -7.72 -18.64 -3.17
CA GLY A 33 -7.54 -19.57 -4.29
C GLY A 33 -6.05 -19.86 -4.54
N ASN A 34 -5.55 -19.45 -5.70
CA ASN A 34 -4.16 -19.62 -6.12
C ASN A 34 -3.26 -18.42 -5.81
N VAL A 35 -3.81 -17.30 -5.33
CA VAL A 35 -3.07 -16.07 -5.01
C VAL A 35 -2.76 -16.00 -3.51
N THR A 36 -1.62 -15.41 -3.15
CA THR A 36 -1.23 -15.19 -1.74
C THR A 36 -1.08 -13.70 -1.45
N ILE A 37 -1.77 -13.22 -0.41
CA ILE A 37 -1.83 -11.81 -0.03
C ILE A 37 -1.12 -11.61 1.33
N GLY A 38 -0.30 -10.57 1.43
CA GLY A 38 0.42 -10.21 2.66
C GLY A 38 1.75 -10.95 2.81
N GLY A 39 2.42 -10.83 3.96
CA GLY A 39 3.66 -11.58 4.26
C GLY A 39 4.83 -11.32 3.30
N GLY A 40 4.88 -10.14 2.68
CA GLY A 40 5.93 -9.78 1.71
C GLY A 40 5.61 -10.12 0.25
N TYR A 41 4.55 -10.88 -0.04
CA TYR A 41 4.08 -11.14 -1.40
C TYR A 41 3.61 -9.85 -2.10
N PRO A 42 3.68 -9.74 -3.45
CA PRO A 42 3.29 -8.54 -4.20
C PRO A 42 1.91 -7.98 -3.81
N VAL A 43 1.69 -6.67 -4.05
CA VAL A 43 0.35 -6.09 -3.88
C VAL A 43 -0.50 -6.61 -5.03
N VAL A 44 -1.56 -7.34 -4.70
CA VAL A 44 -2.50 -7.91 -5.66
C VAL A 44 -3.50 -6.83 -6.09
N VAL A 45 -3.85 -6.79 -7.37
CA VAL A 45 -4.82 -5.82 -7.93
C VAL A 45 -6.21 -6.45 -7.94
N GLN A 46 -7.15 -5.86 -7.19
CA GLN A 46 -8.53 -6.33 -7.09
C GLN A 46 -9.51 -5.28 -7.63
N SER A 47 -10.66 -5.76 -8.11
CA SER A 47 -11.76 -4.92 -8.60
C SER A 47 -13.11 -5.56 -8.28
N MET A 48 -14.19 -4.90 -8.66
CA MET A 48 -15.57 -5.32 -8.41
C MET A 48 -16.42 -5.05 -9.66
N ILE A 49 -17.28 -6.01 -10.02
CA ILE A 49 -18.29 -5.82 -11.07
C ILE A 49 -19.41 -4.89 -10.59
N ASN A 50 -20.06 -4.19 -11.52
CA ASN A 50 -21.18 -3.28 -11.21
C ASN A 50 -22.54 -3.83 -11.66
N GLU A 51 -22.51 -4.91 -12.44
CA GLU A 51 -23.63 -5.64 -12.98
C GLU A 51 -24.46 -6.28 -11.84
N ASP A 52 -25.75 -6.49 -12.08
CA ASP A 52 -26.57 -7.25 -11.15
C ASP A 52 -26.04 -8.69 -11.09
N THR A 53 -25.69 -9.16 -9.89
CA THR A 53 -25.18 -10.52 -9.67
C THR A 53 -26.17 -11.61 -10.09
N LEU A 54 -27.47 -11.30 -10.20
CA LEU A 54 -28.48 -12.22 -10.72
C LEU A 54 -28.48 -12.30 -12.25
N ASP A 55 -27.91 -11.30 -12.94
CA ASP A 55 -27.56 -11.38 -14.36
C ASP A 55 -26.24 -12.12 -14.52
N ILE A 56 -26.34 -13.43 -14.68
CA ILE A 56 -25.20 -14.34 -14.78
C ILE A 56 -24.33 -13.99 -15.99
N ASP A 57 -24.93 -13.75 -17.16
CA ASP A 57 -24.18 -13.53 -18.40
C ASP A 57 -23.45 -12.19 -18.36
N GLY A 58 -24.13 -11.13 -17.89
CA GLY A 58 -23.52 -9.82 -17.67
C GLY A 58 -22.38 -9.87 -16.66
N SER A 59 -22.59 -10.53 -15.52
CA SER A 59 -21.59 -10.69 -14.47
C SER A 59 -20.35 -11.44 -14.95
N VAL A 60 -20.52 -12.54 -15.68
CA VAL A 60 -19.39 -13.33 -16.22
C VAL A 60 -18.60 -12.52 -17.25
N ALA A 61 -19.29 -11.81 -18.15
CA ALA A 61 -18.60 -10.96 -19.13
C ALA A 61 -17.76 -9.86 -18.47
N ALA A 62 -18.30 -9.22 -17.43
CA ALA A 62 -17.61 -8.18 -16.68
C ALA A 62 -16.38 -8.74 -15.92
N ILE A 63 -16.50 -9.89 -15.26
CA ILE A 63 -15.38 -10.56 -14.58
C ILE A 63 -14.25 -10.86 -15.58
N ARG A 64 -14.58 -11.40 -16.75
CA ARG A 64 -13.57 -11.72 -17.78
C ARG A 64 -12.84 -10.48 -18.26
N ARG A 65 -13.58 -9.39 -18.52
CA ARG A 65 -12.98 -8.10 -18.91
C ARG A 65 -12.03 -7.57 -17.83
N LEU A 66 -12.42 -7.64 -16.55
CA LEU A 66 -11.57 -7.21 -15.45
C LEU A 66 -10.30 -8.06 -15.36
N HIS A 67 -10.41 -9.38 -15.54
CA HIS A 67 -9.26 -10.27 -15.55
C HIS A 67 -8.30 -9.97 -16.72
N GLU A 68 -8.83 -9.73 -17.92
CA GLU A 68 -8.05 -9.41 -19.12
C GLU A 68 -7.23 -8.11 -18.97
N ILE A 69 -7.69 -7.15 -18.17
CA ILE A 69 -6.95 -5.91 -17.89
C ILE A 69 -5.99 -6.03 -16.70
N GLY A 70 -5.83 -7.22 -16.13
CA GLY A 70 -4.87 -7.51 -15.06
C GLY A 70 -5.44 -7.49 -13.63
N CYS A 71 -6.75 -7.66 -13.46
CA CYS A 71 -7.31 -8.01 -12.15
C CYS A 71 -6.93 -9.45 -11.78
N GLU A 72 -6.49 -9.64 -10.54
CA GLU A 72 -5.93 -10.89 -9.99
C GLU A 72 -6.82 -11.52 -8.91
#